data_AF-A0A8H1L6F8-F1
#
_entry.id   AF-A0A8H1L6F8-F1
#
_cell.length_a   1.000
_cell.length_b   1.000
_cell.length_c   1.000
_cell.angle_alpha   90.00
_cell.angle_beta   90.00
_cell.angle_gamma   90.00
#
_symmetry.space_group_name_H-M   'P 1'
#
loop_
_entity.id
_entity.type
_entity.pdbx_description
1 polymer ?
#
loop_
_entity_poly.entity_id
_entity_poly.type
_entity_poly.pdbx_seq_one_letter_code
_entity_poly.pdbx_strand_id
1 'polypeptide(L)'
;DDVAAVVLANCTSGPMVTQVAADLVRIVAEGEPRIPEPWRPLREVDQSALVLAGQWYWGTSPFALRITADGHLALGPLSGGGRRSRFRANGEGTWTGLEGYFAGETLRAVRRPDGTVDHLDLGSFVFTRQPYDERADVPGGVDAEGWRGIG
;
A
#
# COMPACT_ATOMS: atom_id res chain seq x y z
N ASP A 1 32.59 5.69 13.16
CA ASP A 1 33.18 5.18 11.90
C ASP A 1 33.42 3.69 12.00
N ASP A 2 32.36 2.90 11.77
CA ASP A 2 32.35 1.43 11.95
C ASP A 2 31.98 0.67 10.66
N VAL A 3 32.15 1.30 9.48
CA VAL A 3 31.73 0.72 8.20
C VAL A 3 32.94 0.25 7.38
N ALA A 4 32.88 -0.98 6.88
CA ALA A 4 33.86 -1.56 5.96
C ALA A 4 33.15 -2.27 4.81
N ALA A 5 33.82 -2.39 3.66
CA ALA A 5 33.34 -3.12 2.50
C ALA A 5 34.33 -4.21 2.08
N VAL A 6 33.80 -5.36 1.66
CA VAL A 6 34.58 -6.47 1.09
C VAL A 6 34.03 -6.76 -0.30
N VAL A 7 34.89 -6.75 -1.31
CA VAL A 7 34.54 -7.04 -2.71
C VAL A 7 35.44 -8.15 -3.22
N LEU A 8 34.82 -9.21 -3.74
CA LEU A 8 35.51 -10.38 -4.29
C LEU A 8 35.19 -10.47 -5.79
N ALA A 9 36.19 -10.76 -6.61
CA ALA A 9 36.04 -11.03 -8.04
C ALA A 9 36.68 -12.38 -8.38
N ASN A 10 36.01 -13.18 -9.21
CA ASN A 10 36.45 -14.50 -9.64
C ASN A 10 37.04 -14.53 -11.06
N CYS A 11 37.21 -13.36 -11.68
CA CYS A 11 37.79 -13.21 -13.02
C CYS A 11 38.74 -12.02 -13.04
N THR A 12 39.75 -12.08 -13.92
CA THR A 12 40.74 -11.01 -14.11
C THR A 12 40.21 -9.83 -14.91
N SER A 13 39.09 -10.00 -15.63
CA SER A 13 38.34 -8.96 -16.34
C SER A 13 37.25 -8.31 -15.49
N GLY A 14 37.26 -8.54 -14.17
CA GLY A 14 36.26 -8.02 -13.24
C GLY A 14 36.36 -6.50 -13.01
N PRO A 15 35.42 -5.92 -12.25
CA PRO A 15 35.45 -4.50 -11.90
C PRO A 15 36.68 -4.17 -11.05
N MET A 16 37.06 -2.89 -11.00
CA MET A 16 38.11 -2.42 -10.08
C MET A 16 37.62 -2.55 -8.64
N VAL A 17 37.93 -3.68 -8.00
CA VAL A 17 37.40 -4.08 -6.69
C VAL A 17 37.66 -3.05 -5.58
N THR A 18 38.79 -2.35 -5.64
CA THR A 18 39.15 -1.27 -4.71
C THR A 18 38.24 -0.06 -4.88
N GLN A 19 37.92 0.32 -6.12
CA GLN A 19 37.02 1.42 -6.40
C GLN A 19 35.59 1.09 -5.96
N VAL A 20 35.11 -0.12 -6.24
CA VAL A 20 33.78 -0.57 -5.77
C VAL A 20 33.70 -0.56 -4.24
N ALA A 21 34.74 -1.05 -3.55
CA ALA A 21 34.76 -1.05 -2.09
C ALA A 21 34.74 0.39 -1.52
N ALA A 22 35.51 1.30 -2.10
CA ALA A 22 35.52 2.70 -1.69
C ALA A 22 34.18 3.40 -1.96
N ASP A 23 33.58 3.16 -3.13
CA ASP A 23 32.27 3.70 -3.48
C ASP A 23 31.17 3.17 -2.55
N LEU A 24 31.20 1.90 -2.16
CA LEU A 24 30.24 1.35 -1.20
C LEU A 24 30.34 1.99 0.18
N VAL A 25 31.56 2.15 0.71
CA VAL A 25 31.78 2.84 2.00
C VAL A 25 31.30 4.28 1.92
N ARG A 26 31.64 4.99 0.83
CA ARG A 26 31.20 6.37 0.60
C ARG A 26 29.68 6.47 0.50
N ILE A 27 29.01 5.60 -0.27
CA ILE A 27 27.55 5.60 -0.42
C ILE A 27 26.88 5.37 0.94
N VAL A 28 27.38 4.45 1.75
CA VAL A 28 26.81 4.20 3.09
C VAL A 28 27.07 5.39 4.02
N ALA A 29 28.26 5.98 4.00
CA ALA A 29 28.58 7.14 4.83
C ALA A 29 27.76 8.39 4.44
N GLU A 30 27.55 8.61 3.14
CA GLU A 30 26.77 9.74 2.61
C GLU A 30 25.26 9.50 2.73
N GLY A 31 24.83 8.24 2.59
CA GLY A 31 23.44 7.83 2.51
C GLY A 31 22.95 7.05 3.73
N GLU A 32 23.64 7.14 4.87
CA GLU A 32 23.32 6.35 6.06
C GLU A 32 21.84 6.54 6.41
N PRO A 33 21.03 5.46 6.41
CA PRO A 33 19.62 5.58 6.75
C PRO A 33 19.51 6.12 8.17
N ARG A 34 18.81 7.25 8.33
CA ARG A 34 18.50 7.73 9.68
C ARG A 34 17.77 6.63 10.43
N ILE A 35 18.19 6.36 11.66
CA ILE A 35 17.42 5.50 12.58
C ILE A 35 16.01 6.11 12.64
N PRO A 36 14.97 5.36 12.25
CA PRO A 36 13.62 5.90 12.25
C PRO A 36 13.24 6.24 13.68
N GLU A 37 12.43 7.29 13.85
CA GLU A 37 11.84 7.56 15.16
C GLU A 37 11.08 6.32 15.64
N PRO A 38 11.20 5.93 16.91
CA PRO A 38 10.43 4.83 17.46
C PRO A 38 8.95 5.05 17.19
N TRP A 39 8.27 4.01 16.70
CA TRP A 39 6.84 4.08 16.45
C TRP A 39 6.09 4.48 17.72
N ARG A 40 5.13 5.39 17.57
CA ARG A 40 4.22 5.81 18.63
C ARG A 40 2.79 5.72 18.14
N PRO A 41 1.84 5.32 18.99
CA PRO A 41 0.44 5.37 18.64
C PRO A 41 0.00 6.81 18.40
N LEU A 42 -0.91 7.00 17.45
CA LEU A 42 -1.59 8.28 17.27
C LEU A 42 -2.42 8.58 18.52
N ARG A 43 -2.29 9.80 19.05
CA ARG A 43 -3.05 10.22 20.24
C ARG A 43 -4.53 10.44 19.94
N GLU A 44 -4.80 11.00 18.78
CA GLU A 44 -6.14 11.28 18.28
C GLU A 44 -6.22 10.81 16.83
N VAL A 45 -7.35 10.21 16.49
CA VAL A 45 -7.64 9.75 15.13
C VAL A 45 -9.14 9.88 14.89
N ASP A 46 -9.49 10.37 13.71
CA ASP A 46 -10.88 10.38 13.25
C ASP A 46 -11.39 8.94 13.17
N GLN A 47 -12.45 8.63 13.94
CA GLN A 47 -13.07 7.32 13.98
C GLN A 47 -13.62 6.88 12.62
N SER A 48 -14.05 7.84 11.79
CA SER A 48 -14.55 7.58 10.44
C SER A 48 -13.46 7.09 9.50
N ALA A 49 -12.21 7.52 9.71
CA ALA A 49 -11.03 7.03 9.02
C ALA A 49 -10.49 5.73 9.65
N LEU A 50 -10.52 5.64 10.99
CA LEU A 50 -10.02 4.47 11.72
C LEU A 50 -10.77 3.18 11.34
N VAL A 51 -12.10 3.25 11.20
CA VAL A 51 -12.91 2.09 10.80
C VAL A 51 -12.56 1.57 9.39
N LEU A 52 -11.91 2.38 8.55
CA LEU A 52 -11.47 1.99 7.21
C LEU A 52 -10.09 1.34 7.22
N ALA A 53 -9.31 1.50 8.28
CA ALA A 53 -7.97 0.95 8.36
C ALA A 53 -7.97 -0.60 8.27
N GLY A 54 -6.84 -1.14 7.86
CA GLY A 54 -6.61 -2.57 7.74
C GLY A 54 -6.74 -3.06 6.29
N GLN A 55 -7.09 -4.34 6.16
CA GLN A 55 -7.02 -5.05 4.89
C GLN A 55 -8.25 -4.81 4.00
N TRP A 56 -7.97 -4.77 2.70
CA TRP A 56 -8.91 -4.60 1.61
C TRP A 56 -8.47 -5.46 0.41
N TYR A 57 -9.38 -5.78 -0.49
CA TYR A 57 -9.10 -6.63 -1.65
C TYR A 57 -9.64 -5.99 -2.93
N TRP A 58 -8.82 -5.95 -3.97
CA TRP A 58 -9.28 -5.71 -5.34
C TRP A 58 -9.26 -7.04 -6.10
N GLY A 59 -10.45 -7.61 -6.34
CA GLY A 59 -10.56 -9.01 -6.73
C GLY A 59 -9.91 -9.91 -5.67
N THR A 60 -8.88 -10.66 -6.04
CA THR A 60 -8.07 -11.46 -5.10
C THR A 60 -6.84 -10.75 -4.55
N SER A 61 -6.51 -9.56 -5.05
CA SER A 61 -5.27 -8.87 -4.70
C SER A 61 -5.39 -8.15 -3.35
N PRO A 62 -4.55 -8.48 -2.35
CA PRO A 62 -4.65 -7.87 -1.03
C PRO A 62 -3.93 -6.51 -0.96
N PHE A 63 -4.64 -5.52 -0.44
CA PHE A 63 -4.18 -4.18 -0.14
C PHE A 63 -4.40 -3.89 1.34
N ALA A 64 -3.68 -2.90 1.86
CA ALA A 64 -4.00 -2.35 3.16
C ALA A 64 -4.07 -0.83 3.11
N LEU A 65 -5.11 -0.32 3.77
CA LEU A 65 -5.33 1.08 4.02
C LEU A 65 -4.78 1.40 5.42
N ARG A 66 -3.86 2.36 5.49
CA ARG A 66 -3.22 2.79 6.74
C ARG A 66 -3.47 4.26 6.96
N ILE A 67 -3.48 4.65 8.23
CA ILE A 67 -3.46 6.05 8.64
C ILE A 67 -2.00 6.42 8.90
N THR A 68 -1.54 7.50 8.28
CA THR A 68 -0.17 7.99 8.44
C THR A 68 -0.09 9.04 9.55
N ALA A 69 1.12 9.33 10.03
CA ALA A 69 1.35 10.22 11.17
C ALA A 69 0.80 11.64 10.96
N ASP A 70 0.67 12.08 9.72
CA ASP A 70 0.11 13.36 9.30
C ASP A 70 -1.41 13.32 9.03
N GLY A 71 -2.10 12.25 9.46
CA GLY A 71 -3.56 12.14 9.37
C GLY A 71 -4.09 11.79 7.97
N HIS A 72 -3.21 11.54 7.00
CA HIS A 72 -3.60 11.06 5.68
C HIS A 72 -3.85 9.55 5.67
N LEU A 73 -4.47 9.08 4.60
CA LEU A 73 -4.56 7.65 4.29
C LEU A 73 -3.46 7.23 3.33
N ALA A 74 -3.01 5.99 3.44
CA ALA A 74 -2.12 5.36 2.48
C ALA A 74 -2.71 4.00 2.08
N LEU A 75 -2.98 3.82 0.79
CA LEU A 75 -3.41 2.55 0.21
C LEU A 75 -2.26 1.96 -0.61
N GLY A 76 -1.98 0.68 -0.39
CA GLY A 76 -1.01 -0.05 -1.21
C GLY A 76 -1.11 -1.56 -1.03
N PRO A 77 -0.49 -2.35 -1.94
CA PRO A 77 -0.48 -3.80 -1.86
C PRO A 77 0.15 -4.28 -0.56
N LEU A 78 -0.36 -5.39 0.00
CA LEU A 78 0.26 -6.05 1.15
C LEU A 78 1.53 -6.84 0.78
N SER A 79 1.67 -7.20 -0.49
CA SER A 79 2.82 -7.95 -1.01
C SER A 79 3.08 -7.56 -2.46
N GLY A 80 4.35 -7.61 -2.86
CA GLY A 80 4.76 -7.36 -4.25
C GLY A 80 4.65 -5.89 -4.67
N GLY A 81 4.68 -5.68 -5.98
CA GLY A 81 4.47 -4.36 -6.59
C GLY A 81 2.99 -4.08 -6.86
N GLY A 82 2.66 -2.82 -7.12
CA GLY A 82 1.30 -2.44 -7.51
C GLY A 82 1.04 -0.96 -7.33
N ARG A 83 -0.18 -0.55 -7.71
CA ARG A 83 -0.65 0.82 -7.56
C ARG A 83 -0.71 1.17 -6.08
N ARG A 84 -0.18 2.32 -5.71
CA ARG A 84 -0.26 2.87 -4.35
C ARG A 84 -0.50 4.35 -4.44
N SER A 85 -1.12 4.91 -3.41
CA SER A 85 -1.24 6.36 -3.28
C SER A 85 -1.51 6.75 -1.84
N ARG A 86 -1.23 8.03 -1.55
CA ARG A 86 -1.63 8.71 -0.33
C ARG A 86 -2.85 9.57 -0.60
N PHE A 87 -3.71 9.73 0.40
CA PHE A 87 -4.96 10.46 0.26
C PHE A 87 -5.13 11.49 1.38
N ARG A 88 -5.41 12.74 1.00
CA ARG A 88 -5.74 13.82 1.92
C ARG A 88 -7.24 13.84 2.16
N ALA A 89 -7.67 13.97 3.42
CA ALA A 89 -9.08 14.11 3.77
C ALA A 89 -9.67 15.43 3.23
N ASN A 90 -10.92 15.38 2.76
CA ASN A 90 -11.68 16.54 2.29
C ASN A 90 -12.66 17.09 3.33
N GLY A 91 -12.78 16.47 4.50
CA GLY A 91 -13.71 16.87 5.57
C GLY A 91 -15.12 16.27 5.47
N GLU A 92 -15.54 15.83 4.28
CA GLU A 92 -16.88 15.30 3.99
C GLU A 92 -16.91 13.76 3.90
N GLY A 93 -16.01 13.06 4.61
CA GLY A 93 -15.91 11.60 4.54
C GLY A 93 -15.37 11.05 3.20
N THR A 94 -14.69 11.90 2.43
CA THR A 94 -13.97 11.54 1.21
C THR A 94 -12.51 11.97 1.29
N TRP A 95 -11.67 11.35 0.46
CA TRP A 95 -10.25 11.68 0.38
C TRP A 95 -9.80 11.83 -1.06
N THR A 96 -8.85 12.72 -1.32
CA THR A 96 -8.28 12.92 -2.67
C THR A 96 -6.89 12.34 -2.74
N GLY A 97 -6.64 11.51 -3.76
CA GLY A 97 -5.34 10.90 -4.02
C GLY A 97 -4.31 11.95 -4.43
N LEU A 98 -3.11 11.83 -3.89
CA LEU A 98 -2.06 12.84 -4.00
C LEU A 98 -1.01 12.51 -5.05
N GLU A 99 -0.91 11.23 -5.42
CA GLU A 99 0.22 10.74 -6.22
C GLU A 99 -0.10 9.47 -7.01
N GLY A 100 0.78 9.19 -7.98
CA GLY A 100 0.72 7.97 -8.77
C GLY A 100 -0.55 7.88 -9.62
N TYR A 101 -1.01 6.66 -9.85
CA TYR A 101 -2.17 6.38 -10.69
C TYR A 101 -3.47 6.99 -10.15
N PHE A 102 -3.56 7.20 -8.83
CA PHE A 102 -4.75 7.75 -8.17
C PHE A 102 -4.64 9.26 -7.91
N ALA A 103 -3.65 9.95 -8.48
CA ALA A 103 -3.51 11.40 -8.30
C ALA A 103 -4.77 12.14 -8.79
N GLY A 104 -5.39 12.93 -7.91
CA GLY A 104 -6.63 13.64 -8.18
C GLY A 104 -7.91 12.81 -8.03
N GLU A 105 -7.81 11.48 -7.97
CA GLU A 105 -8.97 10.60 -7.80
C GLU A 105 -9.57 10.73 -6.40
N THR A 106 -10.88 10.54 -6.30
CA THR A 106 -11.58 10.57 -5.01
C THR A 106 -11.76 9.15 -4.49
N LEU A 107 -11.28 8.90 -3.27
CA LEU A 107 -11.58 7.73 -2.47
C LEU A 107 -12.85 7.98 -1.65
N ARG A 108 -13.81 7.05 -1.73
CA ARG A 108 -15.07 7.10 -0.97
C ARG A 108 -15.32 5.77 -0.28
N ALA A 109 -15.75 5.82 0.98
CA ALA A 109 -16.26 4.64 1.68
C ALA A 109 -17.77 4.53 1.45
N VAL A 110 -18.19 3.57 0.62
CA VAL A 110 -19.59 3.28 0.38
C VAL A 110 -20.12 2.46 1.56
N ARG A 111 -21.31 2.81 2.05
CA ARG A 111 -21.90 2.20 3.24
C ARG A 111 -23.23 1.55 2.91
N ARG A 112 -23.52 0.45 3.62
CA ARG A 112 -24.81 -0.23 3.60
C ARG A 112 -25.87 0.57 4.37
N PRO A 113 -27.17 0.24 4.21
CA PRO A 113 -28.24 0.87 4.98
C PRO A 113 -28.09 0.75 6.50
N ASP A 114 -27.39 -0.28 6.99
CA ASP A 114 -27.08 -0.48 8.41
C ASP A 114 -25.88 0.36 8.91
N GLY A 115 -25.27 1.17 8.04
CA GLY A 115 -24.13 2.04 8.35
C GLY A 115 -22.76 1.36 8.28
N THR A 116 -22.71 0.04 8.10
CA THR A 116 -21.45 -0.69 7.91
C THR A 116 -20.81 -0.33 6.57
N VAL A 117 -19.49 -0.40 6.49
CA VAL A 117 -18.77 -0.13 5.24
C VAL A 117 -18.96 -1.34 4.32
N ASP A 118 -19.43 -1.07 3.10
CA ASP A 118 -19.59 -2.07 2.05
C ASP A 118 -18.26 -2.26 1.31
N HIS A 119 -17.79 -1.20 0.66
CA HIS A 119 -16.57 -1.18 -0.12
C HIS A 119 -15.92 0.21 -0.12
N LEU A 120 -14.69 0.28 -0.61
CA LEU A 120 -14.06 1.52 -1.02
C LEU A 120 -14.19 1.68 -2.54
N ASP A 121 -14.73 2.81 -2.96
CA ASP A 121 -14.78 3.24 -4.35
C ASP A 121 -13.61 4.20 -4.60
N LEU A 122 -12.82 3.93 -5.64
CA LEU A 122 -11.65 4.72 -6.03
C LEU A 122 -11.49 4.70 -7.55
N GLY A 123 -12.07 5.68 -8.22
CA GLY A 123 -12.06 5.76 -9.68
C GLY A 123 -12.77 4.55 -10.30
N SER A 124 -12.03 3.70 -11.03
CA SER A 124 -12.55 2.45 -11.59
C SER A 124 -12.30 1.21 -10.71
N PHE A 125 -11.84 1.42 -9.47
CA PHE A 125 -11.46 0.34 -8.55
C PHE A 125 -12.44 0.27 -7.39
N VAL A 126 -12.95 -0.94 -7.16
CA VAL A 126 -13.69 -1.26 -5.95
C VAL A 126 -12.86 -2.19 -5.08
N PHE A 127 -12.71 -1.82 -3.81
CA PHE A 127 -12.04 -2.63 -2.81
C PHE A 127 -13.02 -3.14 -1.76
N THR A 128 -13.03 -4.45 -1.51
CA THR A 128 -13.92 -5.12 -0.56
C THR A 128 -13.15 -5.67 0.64
N ARG A 129 -13.84 -6.01 1.73
CA ARG A 129 -13.19 -6.62 2.92
C ARG A 129 -12.80 -8.08 2.72
N GLN A 130 -13.43 -8.75 1.75
CA GLN A 130 -13.12 -10.12 1.35
C GLN A 130 -12.90 -10.19 -0.16
N PRO A 131 -12.07 -11.11 -0.66
CA PRO A 131 -11.98 -11.37 -2.09
C PRO A 131 -13.35 -11.70 -2.69
N TYR A 132 -13.77 -10.97 -3.73
CA TYR A 132 -15.06 -11.17 -4.41
C TYR A 132 -16.25 -11.31 -3.44
N ASP A 133 -16.37 -10.38 -2.49
CA ASP A 133 -17.44 -10.40 -1.49
C ASP A 133 -18.83 -10.43 -2.15
N GLU A 134 -19.57 -11.52 -1.94
CA GLU A 134 -20.92 -11.75 -2.47
C GLU A 134 -21.96 -10.73 -2.00
N ARG A 135 -21.67 -10.05 -0.87
CA ARG A 135 -22.57 -9.06 -0.28
C ARG A 135 -22.25 -7.63 -0.69
N ALA A 136 -21.17 -7.42 -1.44
CA ALA A 136 -20.84 -6.11 -1.96
C ALA A 136 -21.63 -5.84 -3.24
N ASP A 137 -21.88 -4.55 -3.54
CA ASP A 137 -22.62 -4.13 -4.75
C ASP A 137 -21.79 -4.24 -6.04
N VAL A 138 -20.76 -5.08 -6.04
CA VAL A 138 -19.94 -5.42 -7.20
C VAL A 138 -20.09 -6.89 -7.55
N PRO A 139 -20.03 -7.28 -8.83
CA PRO A 139 -20.05 -8.68 -9.22
C PRO A 139 -18.99 -9.48 -8.45
N GLY A 140 -19.45 -10.45 -7.67
CA GLY A 140 -18.64 -11.24 -6.75
C GLY A 140 -19.25 -12.61 -6.50
N GLY A 141 -18.61 -13.40 -5.64
CA GLY A 141 -18.95 -14.79 -5.40
C GLY A 141 -18.30 -15.79 -6.33
N VAL A 142 -18.37 -17.04 -5.91
CA VAL A 142 -17.97 -18.20 -6.72
C VAL A 142 -19.24 -19.00 -6.97
N ASP A 143 -19.52 -19.33 -8.23
CA ASP A 143 -20.64 -20.21 -8.54
C ASP A 143 -20.49 -21.53 -7.76
N ALA A 144 -21.54 -21.94 -7.05
CA ALA A 144 -21.51 -23.13 -6.20
C ALA A 144 -21.23 -24.42 -6.98
N GLU A 145 -21.58 -24.46 -8.27
CA GLU A 145 -21.31 -25.58 -9.16
C GLU A 145 -19.94 -25.48 -9.86
N GLY A 146 -19.19 -24.40 -9.60
CA GLY A 146 -17.90 -24.10 -10.21
C GLY A 146 -18.00 -23.69 -11.68
N TRP A 147 -16.85 -23.36 -12.29
CA TRP A 147 -16.80 -23.10 -13.73
C TRP A 147 -17.15 -24.37 -14.50
N ARG A 148 -18.18 -24.31 -15.35
CA ARG A 148 -18.52 -25.36 -16.32
C ARG A 148 -18.21 -24.86 -17.72
N GLY A 149 -17.44 -25.63 -18.48
CA GLY A 149 -17.23 -25.36 -19.89
C GLY A 149 -18.54 -25.47 -20.67
N ILE A 150 -18.62 -24.77 -21.80
CA ILE A 150 -19.67 -24.99 -22.80
C ILE A 150 -19.47 -26.39 -23.40
N GLY A 151 -20.28 -27.34 -22.96
CA GLY A 151 -20.48 -28.65 -23.57
C GLY A 151 -21.58 -28.61 -24.62
#